data_AF-A0A2V7US84-F1
#
_entry.id   AF-A0A2V7US84-F1
#
_cell.length_a   1.000
_cell.length_b   1.000
_cell.length_c   1.000
_cell.angle_alpha   90.00
_cell.angle_beta   90.00
_cell.angle_gamma   90.00
#
_symmetry.space_group_name_H-M   'P 1'
#
loop_
_entity.id
_entity.type
_entity.pdbx_description
1 polymer ?
#
loop_
_entity_poly.entity_id
_entity_poly.type
_entity_poly.pdbx_seq_one_letter_code
_entity_poly.pdbx_strand_id
1 'polypeptide(L)' 'MTLPEHIARVLSPHLGAATADAVAHHLCAKHEVGEGPVDPEKARALQETIRRGLVAFVGAERAAELARLCFEPRAGA' A
#
# COMPACT_ATOMS: atom_id res chain seq x y z
N MET A 1 0.30 -3.01 14.34
CA MET A 1 -0.15 -2.26 13.16
C MET A 1 -0.38 -3.25 12.05
N THR A 2 -1.58 -3.28 11.50
CA THR A 2 -1.97 -4.12 10.37
C THR A 2 -1.39 -3.59 9.05
N LEU A 3 -1.40 -4.39 8.00
CA LEU A 3 -0.94 -3.95 6.67
C LEU A 3 -1.76 -2.76 6.11
N PRO A 4 -3.12 -2.73 6.18
CA PRO A 4 -3.90 -1.58 5.76
C PRO A 4 -3.47 -0.28 6.44
N GLU A 5 -3.28 -0.30 7.77
CA GLU A 5 -2.85 0.89 8.52
C GLU A 5 -1.46 1.39 8.08
N HIS A 6 -0.54 0.47 7.77
CA HIS A 6 0.79 0.84 7.24
C HIS A 6 0.69 1.50 5.88
N ILE A 7 -0.08 0.90 4.96
CA ILE A 7 -0.29 1.43 3.61
C ILE A 7 -0.96 2.81 3.69
N ALA A 8 -2.00 2.95 4.50
CA ALA A 8 -2.68 4.22 4.70
C ALA A 8 -1.70 5.30 5.17
N ARG A 9 -0.82 4.99 6.13
CA ARG A 9 0.20 5.93 6.61
C ARG A 9 1.20 6.34 5.51
N VAL A 10 1.68 5.40 4.70
CA VAL A 10 2.62 5.68 3.60
C VAL A 10 1.97 6.56 2.52
N LEU A 11 0.70 6.32 2.21
CA LEU A 11 -0.01 7.02 1.13
C LEU A 11 -0.66 8.33 1.58
N SER A 12 -0.91 8.52 2.88
CA SER A 12 -1.56 9.71 3.44
C SER A 12 -0.95 11.05 3.00
N PRO A 13 0.39 11.23 2.92
CA PRO A 13 1.00 12.48 2.46
C PRO A 13 0.70 12.80 0.97
N HIS A 14 0.29 11.80 0.19
CA HIS A 14 0.10 11.91 -1.25
C HIS A 14 -1.38 11.92 -1.67
N LEU A 15 -2.23 11.18 -0.95
CA LEU A 15 -3.66 11.05 -1.26
C LEU A 15 -4.56 11.80 -0.26
N GLY A 16 -4.03 12.22 0.88
CA GLY A 16 -4.81 12.68 2.03
C GLY A 16 -5.25 11.51 2.92
N ALA A 17 -5.33 11.75 4.24
CA ALA A 17 -5.52 10.69 5.24
C ALA A 17 -6.80 9.85 5.02
N ALA A 18 -7.94 10.51 4.78
CA ALA A 18 -9.22 9.81 4.58
C ALA A 18 -9.23 8.94 3.32
N THR A 19 -8.65 9.44 2.22
CA THR A 19 -8.56 8.69 0.97
C THR A 19 -7.56 7.55 1.06
N ALA A 20 -6.41 7.79 1.69
CA ALA A 20 -5.38 6.76 1.89
C ALA A 20 -5.89 5.59 2.73
N ASP A 21 -6.66 5.87 3.78
CA ASP A 21 -7.30 4.85 4.62
C ASP A 21 -8.31 4.00 3.84
N ALA A 22 -9.25 4.65 3.15
CA ALA A 22 -10.25 3.97 2.33
C ALA A 22 -9.62 3.12 1.23
N VAL A 23 -8.60 3.65 0.54
CA VAL A 23 -7.86 2.91 -0.51
C VAL A 23 -7.10 1.73 0.08
N ALA A 24 -6.40 1.92 1.20
CA ALA A 24 -5.66 0.85 1.85
C ALA A 24 -6.58 -0.30 2.25
N HIS A 25 -7.68 -0.01 2.95
CA HIS A 25 -8.66 -1.03 3.34
C HIS A 25 -9.32 -1.70 2.12
N HIS A 26 -9.70 -0.92 1.10
CA HIS A 26 -10.30 -1.47 -0.11
C HIS A 26 -9.36 -2.42 -0.86
N LEU A 27 -8.11 -2.02 -1.06
CA LEU A 27 -7.14 -2.82 -1.80
C LEU A 27 -6.72 -4.06 -1.01
N CYS A 28 -6.51 -3.93 0.29
CA CYS A 28 -6.26 -5.06 1.19
C CYS A 28 -7.41 -6.07 1.16
N ALA A 29 -8.67 -5.62 1.29
CA ALA A 29 -9.83 -6.49 1.18
C ALA A 29 -9.95 -7.17 -0.19
N LYS A 30 -9.75 -6.41 -1.28
CA LYS A 30 -9.81 -6.93 -2.66
C LYS A 30 -8.77 -8.02 -2.93
N HIS A 31 -7.58 -7.88 -2.35
CA HIS A 31 -6.49 -8.84 -2.50
C HIS A 31 -6.49 -9.92 -1.41
N GLU A 32 -7.47 -9.90 -0.49
CA GLU A 32 -7.54 -10.76 0.69
C GLU A 32 -6.25 -10.75 1.51
N VAL A 33 -5.68 -9.56 1.68
CA VAL A 33 -4.48 -9.30 2.49
C VAL A 33 -4.88 -8.38 3.63
N GLY A 34 -4.57 -8.72 4.89
CA GLY A 34 -4.86 -7.81 5.99
C GLY A 34 -5.02 -8.47 7.35
N GLU A 35 -5.48 -9.72 7.37
CA GLU A 35 -5.61 -10.54 8.57
C GLU A 35 -4.74 -11.80 8.43
N GLY A 36 -3.71 -11.91 9.28
CA GLY A 36 -2.80 -13.06 9.28
C GLY A 36 -1.54 -12.89 8.42
N PRO A 37 -0.77 -13.98 8.21
CA PRO A 37 0.46 -13.94 7.42
C PRO A 37 0.15 -13.54 5.98
N VAL A 38 0.87 -12.54 5.49
CA VAL A 38 0.69 -12.02 4.13
C VAL A 38 1.27 -13.02 3.13
N ASP A 39 0.42 -13.57 2.26
CA ASP A 39 0.88 -14.39 1.14
C ASP A 39 1.77 -13.56 0.19
N PRO A 40 2.97 -14.03 -0.17
CA PRO A 40 3.92 -13.26 -0.98
C PRO A 40 3.39 -12.98 -2.39
N GLU A 41 2.57 -13.86 -2.95
CA GLU A 41 1.94 -13.65 -4.26
C GLU A 41 0.87 -12.56 -4.20
N LYS A 42 0.01 -12.58 -3.16
CA LYS A 42 -1.01 -11.56 -2.93
C LYS A 42 -0.38 -10.20 -2.62
N ALA A 43 0.73 -10.18 -1.87
CA ALA A 43 1.52 -8.97 -1.60
C ALA A 43 2.04 -8.34 -2.90
N ARG A 44 2.63 -9.16 -3.79
CA ARG A 44 3.13 -8.67 -5.09
C ARG A 44 2.00 -8.13 -5.97
N ALA A 45 0.85 -8.80 -5.99
CA ALA A 45 -0.31 -8.33 -6.72
C ALA A 45 -0.84 -6.98 -6.17
N LEU A 46 -0.92 -6.85 -4.85
CA LEU A 46 -1.32 -5.60 -4.19
C LEU A 46 -0.30 -4.47 -4.44
N GLN A 47 0.99 -4.77 -4.34
CA GLN A 47 2.07 -3.83 -4.65
C GLN A 47 1.99 -3.30 -6.08
N GLU A 48 1.74 -4.18 -7.06
CA GLU A 48 1.59 -3.78 -8.46
C GLU A 48 0.32 -2.95 -8.69
N THR A 49 -0.79 -3.29 -8.02
CA THR A 49 -2.02 -2.48 -8.06
C THR A 49 -1.77 -1.07 -7.52
N ILE A 50 -1.12 -0.96 -6.36
CA ILE A 50 -0.78 0.34 -5.75
C ILE A 50 0.13 1.14 -6.69
N ARG A 51 1.18 0.51 -7.23
CA ARG A 51 2.09 1.17 -8.18
C ARG A 51 1.32 1.76 -9.36
N ARG A 52 0.50 0.96 -10.04
CA ARG A 52 -0.26 1.41 -11.22
C ARG A 52 -1.27 2.51 -10.88
N GLY A 53 -1.96 2.39 -9.75
CA GLY A 53 -2.94 3.38 -9.29
C GLY A 53 -2.31 4.74 -8.96
N LEU A 54 -1.08 4.75 -8.43
CA LEU A 54 -0.39 5.97 -8.02
C LEU A 54 0.30 6.71 -9.18
N VAL A 55 0.59 6.07 -10.31
CA VAL A 55 1.32 6.71 -11.44
C VAL A 55 0.65 8.02 -11.87
N ALA A 56 -0.69 8.05 -11.91
CA ALA A 56 -1.44 9.23 -12.33
C ALA A 56 -1.36 10.40 -11.33
N PHE A 57 -1.03 10.14 -10.06
CA PHE A 57 -1.02 11.14 -8.99
C PHE A 57 0.39 11.64 -8.67
N VAL A 58 1.39 10.75 -8.70
CA VAL A 58 2.76 11.05 -8.26
C VAL A 58 3.83 10.77 -9.32
N GLY A 59 3.46 10.27 -10.50
CA GLY A 59 4.39 9.85 -11.54
C GLY A 59 4.93 8.43 -11.34
N ALA A 60 5.50 7.85 -12.40
CA ALA A 60 5.88 6.44 -12.45
C ALA A 60 6.98 6.06 -11.44
N GLU A 61 8.00 6.90 -11.29
CA GLU A 61 9.12 6.65 -10.37
C GLU A 61 8.67 6.68 -8.91
N ARG A 62 7.96 7.74 -8.51
CA ARG A 62 7.47 7.90 -7.14
C ARG A 62 6.43 6.84 -6.79
N ALA A 63 5.60 6.43 -7.74
CA ALA A 63 4.65 5.35 -7.55
C ALA A 63 5.34 4.01 -7.27
N ALA A 64 6.45 3.72 -7.95
CA ALA A 64 7.23 2.51 -7.70
C ALA A 64 7.89 2.52 -6.31
N GLU A 65 8.40 3.68 -5.89
CA GLU A 65 8.97 3.87 -4.55
C GLU A 65 7.92 3.71 -3.44
N LEU A 66 6.78 4.40 -3.55
CA LEU A 66 5.70 4.30 -2.57
C LEU A 66 5.14 2.89 -2.46
N ALA A 67 4.97 2.21 -3.60
CA ALA A 67 4.53 0.82 -3.61
C ALA A 67 5.51 -0.11 -2.88
N ARG A 68 6.83 0.14 -2.94
CA ARG A 68 7.82 -0.63 -2.15
C ARG A 68 7.70 -0.31 -0.66
N LEU A 69 7.63 0.96 -0.30
CA LEU A 69 7.52 1.42 1.09
C LEU A 69 6.28 0.86 1.82
N CYS A 70 5.19 0.64 1.09
CA CYS A 70 3.97 -0.01 1.57
C CYS A 70 4.17 -1.45 2.08
N PHE A 71 5.27 -2.12 1.71
CA PHE A 71 5.56 -3.51 2.10
C PHE A 71 6.91 -3.68 2.76
N GLU A 72 7.73 -2.64 2.84
CA GLU A 72 8.95 -2.69 3.64
C GLU A 72 8.56 -2.82 5.12
N PRO A 73 9.01 -3.89 5.81
CA PRO A 73 8.92 -3.92 7.25
C PRO A 73 9.69 -2.70 7.73
N ARG A 74 9.11 -1.95 8.66
CA ARG A 74 9.80 -0.82 9.30
C ARG A 74 11.16 -1.35 9.77
N ALA A 75 12.24 -0.99 9.08
CA ALA A 75 13.59 -1.21 9.57
C ALA A 75 13.71 -0.32 10.80
N GLY A 76 13.39 -0.90 11.95
CA GLY A 76 13.15 -0.19 13.19
C GLY A 76 12.66 -1.17 14.24
N ALA A 77 13.65 -1.82 14.86
CA ALA A 77 13.57 -2.37 16.21
C ALA A 77 12.91 -1.39 17.19
#